data_AF-T0ZCM9-F1
#
_entry.id   AF-T0ZCM9-F1
#
_cell.length_a   1.000
_cell.length_b   1.000
_cell.length_c   1.000
_cell.angle_alpha   90.00
_cell.angle_beta   90.00
_cell.angle_gamma   90.00
#
_symmetry.space_group_name_H-M   'P 1'
#
loop_
_entity.id
_entity.type
_entity.pdbx_description
1 polymer ?
#
loop_
_entity_poly.entity_id
_entity_poly.type
_entity_poly.pdbx_seq_one_letter_code
_entity_poly.pdbx_strand_id
1 'polypeptide(L)'
;HMASLLGAAAMLQRAPRPLGGPVKLIFQPAEEEGEVGGALSLIAQGCLERPTVDFVVGQHVFPGVPLGRIGWKVGPMMAAADAFRIRVRGRGGHAATPHQGPDAILVASEIVVGLQALVSRVRDPLDPAVVSVGQIHGGTRNNILPDEVVLEGTVRTLSAATRSMLESALRRRVRAIASSLGASVRIDYIHGYPAVVNDAGATATVARALVQEFGRDRVVEIP
;
A
#
# COMPACT_ATOMS: atom_id res chain seq x y z
N HIS A 1 -6.81 10.22 17.59
CA HIS A 1 -7.31 11.13 16.52
C HIS A 1 -8.75 11.60 16.78
N MET A 2 -9.69 10.69 17.09
CA MET A 2 -11.11 11.01 17.38
C MET A 2 -11.29 12.16 18.38
N ALA A 3 -10.65 12.06 19.55
CA ALA A 3 -10.73 13.09 20.60
C ALA A 3 -10.22 14.45 20.12
N SER A 4 -9.12 14.48 19.36
CA SER A 4 -8.55 15.71 18.80
C SER A 4 -9.50 16.38 17.80
N LEU A 5 -10.16 15.60 16.93
CA LEU A 5 -11.11 16.14 15.96
C LEU A 5 -12.38 16.66 16.63
N LEU A 6 -12.88 15.98 17.66
CA LEU A 6 -13.98 16.48 18.50
C LEU A 6 -13.60 17.77 19.24
N GLY A 7 -12.38 17.86 19.75
CA GLY A 7 -11.85 19.08 20.35
C GLY A 7 -11.81 20.25 19.35
N ALA A 8 -11.33 20.00 18.13
CA ALA A 8 -11.35 20.98 17.05
C ALA A 8 -12.79 21.42 16.70
N ALA A 9 -13.74 20.49 16.65
CA ALA A 9 -15.16 20.80 16.43
C ALA A 9 -15.71 21.76 17.51
N ALA A 10 -15.42 21.48 18.78
CA ALA A 10 -15.84 22.33 19.89
C ALA A 10 -15.20 23.72 19.85
N MET A 11 -13.92 23.82 19.46
CA MET A 11 -13.23 25.09 19.29
C MET A 11 -13.84 25.91 18.14
N LEU A 12 -14.12 25.27 16.99
CA LEU A 12 -14.74 25.92 15.84
C LEU A 12 -16.14 26.47 16.17
N GLN A 13 -16.93 25.72 16.94
CA GLN A 13 -18.26 26.17 17.37
C GLN A 13 -18.20 27.40 18.30
N ARG A 14 -17.12 27.53 19.08
CA ARG A 14 -16.91 28.63 20.02
C ARG A 14 -16.13 29.81 19.43
N ALA A 15 -15.72 29.71 18.16
CA ALA A 15 -14.91 30.75 17.54
C ALA A 15 -15.68 32.09 17.52
N PRO A 16 -15.05 33.20 17.94
CA PRO A 16 -15.73 34.50 18.02
C PRO A 16 -16.13 35.07 16.65
N ARG A 17 -15.54 34.54 15.57
CA ARG A 17 -15.94 34.81 14.19
C ARG A 17 -16.06 33.50 13.42
N PRO A 18 -17.12 33.33 12.62
CA PRO A 18 -17.23 32.16 11.75
C PRO A 18 -16.12 32.19 10.70
N LEU A 19 -15.71 31.00 10.27
CA LEU A 19 -14.83 30.86 9.11
C LEU A 19 -15.57 31.31 7.85
N GLY A 20 -14.81 31.77 6.85
CA GLY A 20 -15.36 32.24 5.56
C GLY A 20 -15.96 31.14 4.68
N GLY A 21 -16.03 29.90 5.16
CA GLY A 21 -16.55 28.75 4.43
C GLY A 21 -16.88 27.57 5.35
N PRO A 22 -17.57 26.55 4.82
CA PRO A 22 -17.95 25.37 5.59
C PRO A 22 -16.72 24.52 5.94
N VAL A 23 -16.73 23.91 7.12
CA VAL A 23 -15.75 22.91 7.54
C VAL A 23 -16.46 21.57 7.70
N LYS A 24 -15.95 20.54 7.03
CA LYS A 24 -16.40 19.15 7.21
C LYS A 24 -15.49 18.41 8.16
N LEU A 25 -16.09 17.75 9.15
CA LEU A 25 -15.39 16.90 10.12
C LEU A 25 -15.68 15.44 9.74
N ILE A 26 -14.68 14.75 9.20
CA ILE A 26 -14.83 13.38 8.69
C ILE A 26 -14.29 12.41 9.73
N PHE A 27 -15.19 11.64 10.36
CA PHE A 27 -14.85 10.57 11.28
C PHE A 27 -14.83 9.25 10.51
N GLN A 28 -13.66 8.90 9.96
CA GLN A 28 -13.49 7.70 9.15
C GLN A 28 -13.45 6.42 10.01
N PRO A 29 -14.32 5.42 9.76
CA PRO A 29 -14.21 4.10 10.38
C PRO A 29 -13.20 3.20 9.63
N ALA A 30 -12.87 2.04 10.22
CA ALA A 30 -12.22 0.92 9.53
C ALA A 30 -10.93 1.27 8.74
N GLU A 31 -10.08 2.16 9.25
CA GLU A 31 -8.82 2.49 8.57
C GLU A 31 -7.84 1.29 8.57
N GLU A 32 -7.87 0.48 9.63
CA GLU A 32 -6.97 -0.67 9.81
C GLU A 32 -7.35 -1.93 9.01
N GLU A 33 -8.47 -1.93 8.25
CA GLU A 33 -8.93 -3.14 7.50
C GLU A 33 -8.08 -3.47 6.25
N GLY A 34 -6.99 -2.75 6.01
CA GLY A 34 -5.84 -3.14 5.17
C GLY A 34 -6.05 -3.21 3.64
N GLU A 35 -7.20 -3.68 3.16
CA GLU A 35 -7.47 -3.88 1.72
C GLU A 35 -8.38 -2.82 1.12
N VAL A 36 -9.44 -2.42 1.82
CA VAL A 36 -10.45 -1.47 1.28
C VAL A 36 -10.56 -0.21 2.14
N GLY A 37 -10.54 -0.41 3.46
CA GLY A 37 -10.70 0.65 4.46
C GLY A 37 -12.03 1.38 4.41
N GLY A 38 -12.29 2.25 5.39
CA GLY A 38 -13.54 3.02 5.41
C GLY A 38 -13.58 4.24 4.48
N ALA A 39 -12.44 4.72 3.99
CA ALA A 39 -12.36 5.96 3.20
C ALA A 39 -13.17 5.88 1.89
N LEU A 40 -13.02 4.79 1.13
CA LEU A 40 -13.70 4.62 -0.16
C LEU A 40 -15.23 4.62 0.00
N SER A 41 -15.75 3.97 1.05
CA SER A 41 -17.18 3.97 1.34
C SER A 41 -17.69 5.38 1.65
N LEU A 42 -16.96 6.15 2.44
CA LEU A 42 -17.35 7.53 2.74
C LEU A 42 -17.31 8.43 1.50
N ILE A 43 -16.30 8.27 0.65
CA ILE A 43 -16.19 9.01 -0.61
C ILE A 43 -17.35 8.66 -1.53
N ALA A 44 -17.69 7.37 -1.68
CA ALA A 44 -18.82 6.91 -2.49
C ALA A 44 -20.17 7.44 -1.97
N GLN A 45 -20.30 7.66 -0.66
CA GLN A 45 -21.45 8.29 -0.03
C GLN A 45 -21.46 9.83 -0.14
N GLY A 46 -20.48 10.42 -0.82
CA GLY A 46 -20.42 11.85 -1.08
C GLY A 46 -19.85 12.67 0.06
N CYS A 47 -19.02 12.11 0.97
CA CYS A 47 -18.45 12.88 2.08
C CYS A 47 -17.61 14.09 1.60
N LEU A 48 -17.04 14.01 0.40
CA LEU A 48 -16.29 15.09 -0.24
C LEU A 48 -17.16 16.03 -1.09
N GLU A 49 -18.45 15.74 -1.22
CA GLU A 49 -19.40 16.49 -2.06
C GLU A 49 -20.44 17.22 -1.20
N ARG A 50 -21.03 18.30 -1.73
CA ARG A 50 -22.19 19.02 -1.12
C ARG A 50 -22.03 19.36 0.38
N PRO A 51 -21.22 20.38 0.74
CA PRO A 51 -20.41 21.22 -0.14
C PRO A 51 -19.17 20.48 -0.66
N THR A 52 -18.72 20.83 -1.85
CA THR A 52 -17.47 20.30 -2.41
C THR A 52 -16.31 20.62 -1.48
N VAL A 53 -15.43 19.65 -1.27
CA VAL A 53 -14.22 19.83 -0.45
C VAL A 53 -13.07 20.25 -1.35
N ASP A 54 -12.62 21.49 -1.19
CA ASP A 54 -11.45 22.03 -1.90
C ASP A 54 -10.12 21.64 -1.23
N PHE A 55 -10.19 21.27 0.05
CA PHE A 55 -9.03 21.07 0.92
C PHE A 55 -9.27 20.02 1.99
N VAL A 56 -8.37 19.04 2.12
CA VAL A 56 -8.43 18.00 3.15
C VAL A 56 -7.15 18.04 3.98
N VAL A 57 -7.29 18.01 5.31
CA VAL A 57 -6.18 17.84 6.24
C VAL A 57 -6.43 16.61 7.09
N GLY A 58 -5.42 15.74 7.16
CA GLY A 58 -5.33 14.66 8.12
C GLY A 58 -4.14 14.88 9.06
N GLN A 59 -4.19 14.25 10.23
CA GLN A 59 -3.04 14.17 11.13
C GLN A 59 -2.93 12.76 11.70
N HIS A 60 -1.72 12.35 12.03
CA HIS A 60 -1.46 11.08 12.69
C HIS A 60 -0.43 11.26 13.81
N VAL A 61 -0.60 10.53 14.92
CA VAL A 61 0.48 10.42 15.91
C VAL A 61 1.57 9.55 15.29
N PHE A 62 2.76 10.10 15.10
CA PHE A 62 3.83 9.41 14.38
C PHE A 62 4.99 9.11 15.32
N PRO A 63 5.29 7.83 15.63
CA PRO A 63 6.36 7.47 16.56
C PRO A 63 7.75 8.01 16.19
N GLY A 64 8.01 8.24 14.91
CA GLY A 64 9.27 8.81 14.42
C GLY A 64 9.43 10.32 14.65
N VAL A 65 8.40 11.02 15.15
CA VAL A 65 8.46 12.46 15.45
C VAL A 65 8.56 12.64 16.97
N PRO A 66 9.57 13.37 17.49
CA PRO A 66 9.72 13.61 18.92
C PRO A 66 8.49 14.27 19.55
N LEU A 67 8.21 13.94 20.81
CA LEU A 67 7.12 14.54 21.57
C LEU A 67 7.21 16.07 21.54
N GLY A 68 6.06 16.73 21.35
CA GLY A 68 5.95 18.18 21.26
C GLY A 68 6.35 18.76 19.91
N ARG A 69 6.62 17.93 18.90
CA ARG A 69 6.89 18.35 17.52
C ARG A 69 5.79 17.87 16.56
N ILE A 70 5.67 18.59 15.46
CA ILE A 70 4.73 18.31 14.37
C ILE A 70 5.53 18.12 13.09
N GLY A 71 5.40 16.94 12.48
CA GLY A 71 6.04 16.60 11.23
C GLY A 71 5.18 16.95 10.01
N TRP A 72 5.79 17.44 8.94
CA TRP A 72 5.13 17.62 7.64
C TRP A 72 6.05 17.20 6.50
N LYS A 73 5.47 16.84 5.35
CA LYS A 73 6.22 16.43 4.15
C LYS A 73 5.41 16.70 2.89
N VAL A 74 6.04 17.28 1.88
CA VAL A 74 5.46 17.39 0.53
C VAL A 74 5.72 16.11 -0.26
N GLY A 75 4.75 15.69 -1.06
CA GLY A 75 4.88 14.51 -1.91
C GLY A 75 4.63 13.19 -1.15
N PRO A 76 5.23 12.07 -1.61
CA PRO A 76 4.95 10.75 -1.04
C PRO A 76 5.36 10.66 0.44
N MET A 77 4.39 10.32 1.30
CA MET A 77 4.56 10.18 2.75
C MET A 77 4.37 8.75 3.22
N MET A 78 3.40 8.02 2.67
CA MET A 78 3.18 6.60 2.98
C MET A 78 3.03 5.80 1.69
N ALA A 79 3.61 4.60 1.67
CA ALA A 79 3.57 3.73 0.51
C ALA A 79 2.19 3.10 0.30
N ALA A 80 1.84 2.93 -0.97
CA ALA A 80 0.74 2.09 -1.38
C ALA A 80 0.94 0.65 -0.89
N ALA A 81 -0.16 -0.07 -0.71
CA ALA A 81 -0.19 -1.40 -0.11
C ALA A 81 -0.97 -2.38 -0.97
N ASP A 82 -0.32 -3.05 -1.91
CA ASP A 82 -0.95 -4.08 -2.71
C ASP A 82 -0.67 -5.47 -2.14
N ALA A 83 -1.57 -6.40 -2.43
CA ALA A 83 -1.41 -7.82 -2.12
C ALA A 83 -1.50 -8.64 -3.41
N PHE A 84 -0.81 -9.78 -3.42
CA PHE A 84 -0.97 -10.78 -4.48
C PHE A 84 -1.05 -12.19 -3.90
N ARG A 85 -1.82 -13.02 -4.58
CA ARG A 85 -1.87 -14.47 -4.39
C ARG A 85 -1.62 -15.14 -5.73
N ILE A 86 -0.58 -15.96 -5.79
CA ILE A 86 -0.20 -16.73 -6.98
C ILE A 86 -0.44 -18.20 -6.66
N ARG A 87 -1.31 -18.86 -7.42
CA ARG A 87 -1.49 -20.31 -7.39
C ARG A 87 -0.74 -20.91 -8.56
N VAL A 88 0.30 -21.67 -8.26
CA VAL A 88 1.12 -22.40 -9.23
C VAL A 88 0.55 -23.80 -9.35
N ARG A 89 0.18 -24.20 -10.56
CA ARG A 89 -0.35 -25.54 -10.86
C ARG A 89 0.64 -26.33 -11.70
N GLY A 90 1.17 -27.37 -11.07
CA GLY A 90 2.01 -28.39 -11.68
C GLY A 90 1.24 -29.68 -11.94
N ARG A 91 1.92 -30.81 -11.79
CA ARG A 91 1.33 -32.15 -11.84
C ARG A 91 1.84 -32.97 -10.66
N GLY A 92 0.92 -33.42 -9.82
CA GLY A 92 1.26 -34.30 -8.71
C GLY A 92 1.78 -35.66 -9.18
N GLY A 93 2.68 -36.26 -8.41
CA GLY A 93 3.27 -37.55 -8.76
C GLY A 93 4.32 -38.04 -7.78
N HIS A 94 4.86 -39.23 -8.03
CA HIS A 94 5.95 -39.77 -7.22
C HIS A 94 7.24 -38.98 -7.49
N ALA A 95 7.94 -38.56 -6.43
CA ALA A 95 9.18 -37.79 -6.55
C ALA A 95 10.34 -38.53 -7.27
N ALA A 96 10.24 -39.86 -7.46
CA ALA A 96 11.24 -40.65 -8.18
C ALA A 96 11.03 -40.63 -9.70
N THR A 97 9.90 -40.09 -10.19
CA THR A 97 9.57 -39.98 -11.61
C THR A 97 9.23 -38.53 -12.00
N PRO A 98 10.14 -37.56 -11.76
CA PRO A 98 9.85 -36.13 -11.93
C PRO A 98 9.59 -35.74 -13.40
N HIS A 99 10.07 -36.52 -14.37
CA HIS A 99 9.86 -36.28 -15.80
C HIS A 99 8.39 -36.42 -16.26
N GLN A 100 7.49 -36.91 -15.39
CA GLN A 100 6.08 -37.12 -15.74
C GLN A 100 5.26 -35.83 -15.70
N GLY A 101 5.78 -34.73 -15.17
CA GLY A 101 5.11 -33.44 -15.24
C GLY A 101 5.81 -32.31 -14.48
N PRO A 102 5.25 -31.10 -14.58
CA PRO A 102 5.83 -29.91 -13.95
C PRO A 102 5.77 -29.98 -12.42
N ASP A 103 6.90 -29.73 -11.76
CA ASP A 103 7.01 -29.64 -10.31
C ASP A 103 6.56 -28.24 -9.82
N ALA A 104 5.47 -28.19 -9.07
CA ALA A 104 4.92 -26.93 -8.55
C ALA A 104 5.85 -26.24 -7.54
N ILE A 105 6.64 -26.99 -6.75
CA ILE A 105 7.60 -26.44 -5.78
C ILE A 105 8.75 -25.76 -6.51
N LEU A 106 9.30 -26.41 -7.54
CA LEU A 106 10.38 -25.83 -8.35
C LEU A 106 9.93 -24.53 -9.02
N VAL A 107 8.77 -24.56 -9.67
CA VAL A 107 8.20 -23.37 -10.35
C VAL A 107 7.94 -22.23 -9.37
N ALA A 108 7.36 -22.53 -8.20
CA ALA A 108 7.12 -21.52 -7.17
C ALA A 108 8.43 -20.91 -6.65
N SER A 109 9.47 -21.73 -6.47
CA SER A 109 10.80 -21.29 -6.04
C SER A 109 11.43 -20.34 -7.05
N GLU A 110 11.37 -20.67 -8.34
CA GLU A 110 11.84 -19.78 -9.41
C GLU A 110 11.04 -18.48 -9.48
N ILE A 111 9.73 -18.52 -9.23
CA ILE A 111 8.90 -17.32 -9.14
C ILE A 111 9.40 -16.42 -7.99
N VAL A 112 9.62 -16.96 -6.79
CA VAL A 112 10.10 -16.18 -5.62
C VAL A 112 11.41 -15.46 -5.94
N VAL A 113 12.38 -16.17 -6.54
CA VAL A 113 13.67 -15.59 -6.95
C VAL A 113 13.46 -14.58 -8.08
N GLY A 114 12.65 -14.90 -9.07
CA GLY A 114 12.36 -14.05 -10.22
C GLY A 114 11.73 -12.72 -9.81
N LEU A 115 10.85 -12.70 -8.81
CA LEU A 115 10.22 -11.47 -8.31
C LEU A 115 11.24 -10.46 -7.76
N GLN A 116 12.40 -10.92 -7.25
CA GLN A 116 13.45 -10.01 -6.75
C GLN A 116 14.05 -9.13 -7.85
N ALA A 117 13.97 -9.58 -9.11
CA ALA A 117 14.43 -8.80 -10.26
C ALA A 117 13.56 -7.56 -10.52
N LEU A 118 12.32 -7.54 -10.04
CA LEU A 118 11.43 -6.39 -10.21
C LEU A 118 11.99 -5.14 -9.50
N VAL A 119 12.42 -5.30 -8.25
CA VAL A 119 12.99 -4.20 -7.45
C VAL A 119 14.43 -3.90 -7.88
N SER A 120 15.22 -4.94 -8.16
CA SER A 120 16.67 -4.78 -8.43
C SER A 120 17.02 -4.40 -9.86
N ARG A 121 16.16 -4.68 -10.85
CA ARG A 121 16.49 -4.52 -12.29
C ARG A 121 15.42 -3.84 -13.13
N VAL A 122 14.18 -3.71 -12.66
CA VAL A 122 13.09 -3.12 -13.47
C VAL A 122 12.73 -1.71 -13.00
N ARG A 123 12.60 -1.52 -11.68
CA ARG A 123 12.20 -0.24 -11.08
C ARG A 123 13.38 0.73 -10.97
N ASP A 124 13.12 2.01 -11.25
CA ASP A 124 14.06 3.11 -11.01
C ASP A 124 14.62 3.05 -9.57
N PRO A 125 15.96 3.02 -9.38
CA PRO A 125 16.55 3.02 -8.04
C PRO A 125 16.15 4.20 -7.15
N LEU A 126 15.77 5.34 -7.75
CA LEU A 126 15.36 6.56 -7.05
C LEU A 126 13.88 6.57 -6.65
N ASP A 127 13.07 5.62 -7.14
CA ASP A 127 11.68 5.44 -6.72
C ASP A 127 11.58 4.20 -5.81
N PRO A 128 11.42 4.34 -4.49
CA PRO A 128 11.38 3.19 -3.58
C PRO A 128 10.20 2.24 -3.85
N ALA A 129 10.52 0.94 -3.92
CA ALA A 129 9.51 -0.11 -3.93
C ALA A 129 9.96 -1.37 -3.18
N VAL A 130 8.99 -2.13 -2.68
CA VAL A 130 9.20 -3.43 -2.03
C VAL A 130 8.31 -4.45 -2.72
N VAL A 131 8.85 -5.64 -2.96
CA VAL A 131 8.09 -6.84 -3.36
C VAL A 131 8.51 -7.95 -2.42
N SER A 132 7.58 -8.45 -1.62
CA SER A 132 7.86 -9.48 -0.62
C SER A 132 6.89 -10.64 -0.77
N VAL A 133 7.40 -11.87 -0.82
CA VAL A 133 6.61 -13.08 -0.65
C VAL A 133 6.61 -13.42 0.83
N GLY A 134 5.47 -13.26 1.49
CA GLY A 134 5.32 -13.49 2.93
C GLY A 134 4.93 -14.92 3.27
N GLN A 135 4.31 -15.65 2.35
CA GLN A 135 3.87 -17.02 2.56
C GLN A 135 4.12 -17.90 1.33
N ILE A 136 4.47 -19.15 1.60
CA ILE A 136 4.60 -20.22 0.61
C ILE A 136 4.03 -21.51 1.21
N HIS A 137 3.06 -22.12 0.52
CA HIS A 137 2.40 -23.34 0.98
C HIS A 137 2.22 -24.34 -0.16
N GLY A 138 2.67 -25.58 0.05
CA GLY A 138 2.42 -26.70 -0.86
C GLY A 138 3.22 -27.93 -0.46
N GLY A 139 2.80 -29.09 -0.99
CA GLY A 139 3.34 -30.39 -0.59
C GLY A 139 2.66 -30.95 0.66
N THR A 140 2.70 -32.28 0.78
CA THR A 140 2.15 -33.00 1.94
C THR A 140 3.12 -34.04 2.50
N ARG A 141 4.04 -34.54 1.66
CA ARG A 141 5.07 -35.53 2.01
C ARG A 141 6.34 -35.26 1.21
N ASN A 142 7.46 -35.73 1.71
CA ASN A 142 8.78 -35.56 1.08
C ASN A 142 8.95 -36.34 -0.24
N ASN A 143 8.18 -37.41 -0.46
CA ASN A 143 8.30 -38.29 -1.63
C ASN A 143 7.18 -38.11 -2.67
N ILE A 144 6.35 -37.08 -2.52
CA ILE A 144 5.25 -36.75 -3.43
C ILE A 144 5.43 -35.31 -3.91
N LEU A 145 5.49 -35.11 -5.22
CA LEU A 145 5.43 -33.78 -5.83
C LEU A 145 3.99 -33.27 -5.72
N PRO A 146 3.74 -32.05 -5.20
CA PRO A 146 2.41 -31.48 -5.17
C PRO A 146 1.96 -31.02 -6.56
N ASP A 147 0.65 -31.02 -6.77
CA ASP A 147 -0.01 -30.44 -7.94
C ASP A 147 -0.24 -28.93 -7.82
N GLU A 148 -0.30 -28.37 -6.61
CA GLU A 148 -0.46 -26.94 -6.36
C GLU A 148 0.53 -26.41 -5.28
N VAL A 149 1.05 -25.21 -5.53
CA VAL A 149 1.74 -24.36 -4.52
C VAL A 149 1.13 -22.97 -4.55
N VAL A 150 0.87 -22.39 -3.37
CA VAL A 150 0.32 -21.05 -3.22
C VAL A 150 1.38 -20.13 -2.64
N LEU A 151 1.57 -18.96 -3.27
CA LEU A 151 2.40 -17.87 -2.81
C LEU A 151 1.52 -16.67 -2.48
N GLU A 152 1.75 -16.05 -1.32
CA GLU A 152 1.10 -14.78 -0.95
C GLU A 152 2.14 -13.74 -0.57
N GLY A 153 1.89 -12.49 -0.95
CA GLY A 153 2.84 -11.42 -0.76
C GLY A 153 2.27 -10.04 -0.96
N THR A 154 3.15 -9.04 -0.82
CA THR A 154 2.79 -7.62 -0.89
C THR A 154 3.72 -6.85 -1.82
N VAL A 155 3.18 -5.82 -2.46
CA VAL A 155 3.92 -4.82 -3.21
C VAL A 155 3.71 -3.46 -2.56
N ARG A 156 4.80 -2.77 -2.20
CA ARG A 156 4.78 -1.41 -1.63
C ARG A 156 5.43 -0.44 -2.59
N THR A 157 4.80 0.70 -2.87
CA THR A 157 5.30 1.70 -3.82
C THR A 157 4.95 3.12 -3.36
N LEU A 158 5.79 4.10 -3.70
CA LEU A 158 5.52 5.51 -3.38
C LEU A 158 4.90 6.30 -4.54
N SER A 159 4.90 5.75 -5.76
CA SER A 159 4.30 6.39 -6.92
C SER A 159 3.29 5.48 -7.64
N ALA A 160 2.24 6.09 -8.19
CA ALA A 160 1.22 5.38 -8.97
C ALA A 160 1.81 4.76 -10.26
N ALA A 161 2.79 5.44 -10.88
CA ALA A 161 3.48 4.95 -12.06
C ALA A 161 4.25 3.66 -11.77
N THR A 162 5.03 3.63 -10.68
CA THR A 162 5.76 2.42 -10.26
C THR A 162 4.83 1.31 -9.80
N ARG A 163 3.72 1.64 -9.13
CA ARG A 163 2.67 0.66 -8.77
C ARG A 163 2.16 -0.10 -9.99
N SER A 164 1.72 0.64 -11.01
CA SER A 164 1.18 0.07 -12.26
C SER A 164 2.23 -0.73 -13.03
N MET A 165 3.45 -0.19 -13.14
CA MET A 165 4.56 -0.86 -13.80
C MET A 165 4.91 -2.19 -13.13
N LEU A 166 5.02 -2.21 -11.80
CA LEU A 166 5.38 -3.41 -11.04
C LEU A 166 4.31 -4.48 -11.13
N GLU A 167 3.02 -4.14 -11.07
CA GLU A 167 1.95 -5.12 -11.29
C GLU A 167 2.08 -5.78 -12.67
N SER A 168 2.23 -4.97 -13.73
CA SER A 168 2.37 -5.47 -15.10
C SER A 168 3.61 -6.37 -15.25
N ALA A 169 4.74 -5.94 -14.69
CA ALA A 169 5.98 -6.71 -14.71
C ALA A 169 5.90 -8.01 -13.91
N LEU A 170 5.24 -8.00 -12.74
CA LEU A 170 4.98 -9.18 -11.92
C LEU A 170 4.15 -10.19 -12.71
N ARG A 171 3.00 -9.78 -13.25
CA ARG A 171 2.11 -10.67 -14.01
C ARG A 171 2.82 -11.31 -15.20
N ARG A 172 3.58 -10.50 -15.97
CA ARG A 172 4.36 -10.98 -17.11
C ARG A 172 5.41 -12.00 -16.70
N ARG A 173 6.21 -11.68 -15.68
CA ARG A 173 7.32 -12.53 -15.23
C ARG A 173 6.84 -13.85 -14.64
N VAL A 174 5.82 -13.82 -13.78
CA VAL A 174 5.24 -15.02 -13.16
C VAL A 174 4.71 -15.98 -14.23
N ARG A 175 3.99 -15.45 -15.23
CA ARG A 175 3.50 -16.26 -16.36
C ARG A 175 4.63 -16.85 -17.20
N ALA A 176 5.67 -16.07 -17.47
CA ALA A 176 6.82 -16.52 -18.26
C ALA A 176 7.58 -17.65 -17.57
N ILE A 177 7.86 -17.51 -16.26
CA ILE A 177 8.55 -18.54 -15.47
C ILE A 177 7.72 -19.84 -15.47
N ALA A 178 6.43 -19.75 -15.13
CA ALA A 178 5.56 -20.92 -15.10
C ALA A 178 5.50 -21.62 -16.46
N SER A 179 5.30 -20.86 -17.54
CA SER A 179 5.24 -21.41 -18.90
C SER A 179 6.55 -22.05 -19.33
N SER A 180 7.70 -21.51 -18.93
CA SER A 180 9.01 -22.06 -19.29
C SER A 180 9.26 -23.46 -18.71
N LEU A 181 8.58 -23.79 -17.62
CA LEU A 181 8.65 -25.08 -16.92
C LEU A 181 7.42 -25.97 -17.18
N GLY A 182 6.53 -25.58 -18.11
CA GLY A 182 5.33 -26.34 -18.45
C GLY A 182 4.21 -26.30 -17.41
N ALA A 183 4.29 -25.39 -16.43
CA ALA A 183 3.26 -25.17 -15.41
C ALA A 183 2.27 -24.05 -15.80
N SER A 184 1.16 -23.96 -15.08
CA SER A 184 0.20 -22.86 -15.21
C SER A 184 0.06 -22.09 -13.91
N VAL A 185 -0.38 -20.84 -14.00
CA VAL A 185 -0.53 -19.95 -12.83
C VAL A 185 -1.83 -19.18 -12.87
N ARG A 186 -2.46 -19.03 -11.71
CA ARG A 186 -3.50 -18.03 -11.46
C ARG A 186 -2.92 -16.94 -10.57
N ILE A 187 -3.11 -15.68 -10.96
CA ILE A 187 -2.61 -14.51 -10.22
C ILE A 187 -3.80 -13.65 -9.84
N ASP A 188 -4.17 -13.72 -8.56
CA ASP A 188 -5.10 -12.78 -7.95
C ASP A 188 -4.26 -11.61 -7.39
N TYR A 189 -4.50 -10.40 -7.87
CA TYR A 189 -3.79 -9.19 -7.42
C TYR A 189 -4.82 -8.21 -6.91
N ILE A 190 -4.61 -7.71 -5.69
CA ILE A 190 -5.54 -6.85 -4.97
C ILE A 190 -4.88 -5.49 -4.82
N HIS A 191 -5.48 -4.47 -5.43
CA HIS A 191 -5.12 -3.08 -5.22
C HIS A 191 -5.63 -2.64 -3.85
N GLY A 192 -4.74 -2.56 -2.86
CA GLY A 192 -5.09 -1.99 -1.56
C GLY A 192 -4.92 -0.47 -1.55
N TYR A 193 -4.52 0.08 -0.40
CA TYR A 193 -4.41 1.52 -0.24
C TYR A 193 -3.45 2.17 -1.24
N PRO A 194 -3.82 3.31 -1.85
CA PRO A 194 -2.90 4.11 -2.63
C PRO A 194 -1.83 4.75 -1.74
N ALA A 195 -0.75 5.23 -2.35
CA ALA A 195 0.25 6.00 -1.63
C ALA A 195 -0.37 7.31 -1.12
N VAL A 196 -0.02 7.70 0.10
CA VAL A 196 -0.35 9.04 0.60
C VAL A 196 0.65 10.00 -0.03
N VAL A 197 0.16 10.82 -0.97
CA VAL A 197 0.95 11.85 -1.65
C VAL A 197 0.38 13.21 -1.27
N ASN A 198 1.13 13.95 -0.47
CA ASN A 198 0.70 15.25 0.01
C ASN A 198 0.90 16.32 -1.07
N ASP A 199 -0.16 17.06 -1.39
CA ASP A 199 -0.10 18.18 -2.32
C ASP A 199 0.85 19.28 -1.81
N ALA A 200 1.67 19.84 -2.70
CA ALA A 200 2.70 20.80 -2.35
C ALA A 200 2.13 22.12 -1.80
N GLY A 201 1.10 22.67 -2.47
CA GLY A 201 0.48 23.93 -2.08
C GLY A 201 -0.27 23.80 -0.75
N ALA A 202 -1.00 22.70 -0.59
CA ALA A 202 -1.75 22.40 0.60
C ALA A 202 -0.86 22.21 1.82
N THR A 203 0.17 21.39 1.67
CA THR A 203 1.13 21.11 2.74
C THR A 203 1.85 22.38 3.16
N ALA A 204 2.33 23.18 2.20
CA ALA A 204 3.00 24.44 2.51
C ALA A 204 2.08 25.42 3.26
N THR A 205 0.78 25.43 2.93
CA THR A 205 -0.21 26.26 3.61
C THR A 205 -0.41 25.83 5.07
N VAL A 206 -0.58 24.53 5.32
CA VAL A 206 -0.70 23.98 6.68
C VAL A 206 0.58 24.18 7.48
N ALA A 207 1.75 23.89 6.88
CA ALA A 207 3.03 24.05 7.54
C ALA A 207 3.29 25.51 7.97
N ARG A 208 2.97 26.49 7.12
CA ARG A 208 3.08 27.92 7.49
C ARG A 208 2.18 28.28 8.66
N ALA A 209 0.93 27.84 8.66
CA ALA A 209 -0.01 28.09 9.76
C ALA A 209 0.49 27.47 11.08
N LEU A 210 1.00 26.24 11.03
CA LEU A 210 1.58 25.58 12.20
C LEU A 210 2.83 26.31 12.72
N VAL A 211 3.71 26.79 11.83
CA VAL A 211 4.91 27.55 12.23
C VAL A 211 4.52 28.87 12.89
N GLN A 212 3.49 29.56 12.39
CA GLN A 212 2.99 30.80 12.98
C GLN A 212 2.45 30.59 14.41
N GLU A 213 1.76 29.48 14.64
CA GLU A 213 1.15 29.16 15.95
C GLU A 213 2.15 28.59 16.96
N PHE A 214 2.99 27.64 16.52
CA PHE A 214 3.83 26.83 17.43
C PHE A 214 5.32 27.19 17.38
N GLY A 215 5.74 28.03 16.46
CA GLY A 215 7.14 28.38 16.22
C GLY A 215 7.88 27.33 15.38
N ARG A 216 8.96 27.79 14.73
CA ARG A 216 9.73 26.98 13.76
C ARG A 216 10.43 25.78 14.39
N ASP A 217 10.80 25.84 15.67
CA ASP A 217 11.52 24.77 16.36
C ASP A 217 10.65 23.53 16.62
N ARG A 218 9.32 23.70 16.60
CA ARG A 218 8.35 22.62 16.85
C ARG A 218 7.76 22.03 15.58
N VAL A 219 7.98 22.65 14.42
CA VAL A 219 7.40 22.22 13.14
C VAL A 219 8.53 21.81 12.21
N VAL A 220 8.65 20.51 11.97
CA VAL A 220 9.80 19.91 11.27
C VAL A 220 9.38 19.24 9.98
N GLU A 221 10.15 19.44 8.93
CA GLU A 221 10.01 18.65 7.71
C GLU A 221 10.58 17.24 7.97
N ILE A 222 9.79 16.20 7.70
CA ILE A 222 10.20 14.82 7.91
C ILE A 222 10.84 14.23 6.64
N PRO A 223 11.80 13.30 6.78
CA PRO A 223 12.56 12.72 5.67
C PRO A 223 11.70 12.07 4.59
#